data_AF-A0A1G6PQQ7-F1
#
_entry.id   AF-A0A1G6PQQ7-F1
#
_cell.length_a   1.000
_cell.length_b   1.000
_cell.length_c   1.000
_cell.angle_alpha   90.00
_cell.angle_beta   90.00
_cell.angle_gamma   90.00
#
_symmetry.space_group_name_H-M   'P 1'
#
loop_
_entity.id
_entity.type
_entity.pdbx_description
1 polymer ?
#
loop_
_entity_poly.entity_id
_entity_poly.type
_entity_poly.pdbx_seq_one_letter_code
_entity_poly.pdbx_strand_id
1 'polypeptide(L)'
;MEVRSQSRSHLDDSEVSAYWRQISQSLSRLLDEMDHRDTWAIDGDPAFLDLLSRLVELMENETFASSIERGENAARMAEVLALLRTSRFMRVLEMFDKRQPGVVNRLVLALARLGGEGELFASLFYERLLNVHRAELLGQVFSVSRGERIAQDVQMVKEIM
;
A
#
# COMPACT_ATOMS: atom_id res chain seq x y z
N MET A 1 -20.17 -17.54 28.07
CA MET A 1 -20.06 -16.23 27.40
C MET A 1 -18.60 -16.06 27.00
N GLU A 2 -18.20 -16.80 25.97
CA GLU A 2 -16.79 -16.99 25.58
C GLU A 2 -16.73 -17.14 24.07
N VAL A 3 -16.60 -16.04 23.33
CA VAL A 3 -15.96 -15.98 22.00
C VAL A 3 -15.67 -14.49 21.70
N ARG A 4 -14.62 -13.89 22.26
CA ARG A 4 -14.03 -12.62 21.77
C ARG A 4 -12.53 -12.53 22.09
N SER A 5 -11.78 -13.62 21.92
CA SER A 5 -10.33 -13.65 22.17
C SER A 5 -9.47 -13.90 20.93
N GLN A 6 -9.98 -13.67 19.72
CA GLN A 6 -9.19 -13.79 18.49
C GLN A 6 -9.64 -12.77 17.42
N SER A 7 -9.40 -11.48 17.64
CA SER A 7 -9.07 -10.61 16.49
C SER A 7 -7.56 -10.45 16.55
N ARG A 8 -6.83 -11.44 16.01
CA ARG A 8 -5.40 -11.27 15.78
C ARG A 8 -5.29 -10.14 14.76
N SER A 9 -4.62 -9.06 15.15
CA SER A 9 -4.38 -7.92 14.27
C SER A 9 -3.67 -8.44 13.01
N HIS A 10 -4.42 -8.55 11.91
CA HIS A 10 -3.89 -8.83 10.56
C HIS A 10 -2.93 -7.76 10.04
N LEU A 11 -2.64 -6.79 10.90
CA LEU A 11 -1.83 -5.62 10.70
C LEU A 11 -0.65 -5.64 11.67
N ASP A 12 -0.29 -6.76 12.31
CA ASP A 12 0.98 -6.90 13.03
C ASP A 12 2.14 -7.09 12.04
N ASP A 13 3.34 -6.61 12.39
CA ASP A 13 4.51 -6.63 11.48
C ASP A 13 4.80 -8.01 10.90
N SER A 14 4.77 -9.04 11.74
CA SER A 14 5.02 -10.41 11.31
C SER A 14 3.96 -10.92 10.35
N GLU A 15 2.69 -10.55 10.55
CA GLU A 15 1.58 -10.95 9.67
C GLU A 15 1.63 -10.19 8.34
N VAL A 16 1.89 -8.88 8.38
CA VAL A 16 2.06 -8.04 7.18
C VAL A 16 3.22 -8.52 6.34
N SER A 17 4.40 -8.75 6.94
CA SER A 17 5.57 -9.24 6.21
C SER A 17 5.33 -10.67 5.67
N ALA A 18 4.71 -11.56 6.45
CA ALA A 18 4.37 -12.90 5.96
C ALA A 18 3.39 -12.86 4.77
N TYR A 19 2.40 -11.96 4.82
CA TYR A 19 1.44 -11.76 3.73
C TYR A 19 2.14 -11.34 2.43
N TRP A 20 3.02 -10.33 2.49
CA TRP A 20 3.71 -9.86 1.29
C TRP A 20 4.68 -10.89 0.72
N ARG A 21 5.35 -11.69 1.57
CA ARG A 21 6.20 -12.80 1.10
C ARG A 21 5.41 -13.87 0.35
N GLN A 22 4.17 -14.15 0.77
CA GLN A 22 3.29 -15.11 0.07
C GLN A 22 2.89 -14.60 -1.32
N ILE A 23 2.69 -13.28 -1.48
CA ILE A 23 2.35 -12.67 -2.77
C ILE A 23 3.57 -12.65 -3.68
N SER A 24 4.68 -12.09 -3.21
CA SER A 24 5.90 -11.99 -3.97
C SER A 24 7.10 -11.69 -3.06
N GLN A 25 8.13 -12.51 -3.20
CA GLN A 25 9.38 -12.31 -2.47
C GLN A 25 10.08 -11.00 -2.87
N SER A 26 9.95 -10.53 -4.11
CA SER A 26 10.53 -9.25 -4.56
C SER A 26 9.78 -8.07 -3.96
N LEU A 27 8.44 -8.11 -4.00
CA LEU A 27 7.58 -7.08 -3.43
C LEU A 27 7.79 -6.96 -1.92
N SER A 28 7.86 -8.09 -1.21
CA SER A 28 8.15 -8.08 0.23
C SER A 28 9.47 -7.38 0.54
N ARG A 29 10.54 -7.67 -0.21
CA ARG A 29 11.84 -7.02 0.00
C ARG A 29 11.78 -5.52 -0.28
N LEU A 30 11.09 -5.13 -1.35
CA LEU A 30 10.89 -3.72 -1.67
C LEU A 30 10.17 -2.99 -0.53
N LEU A 31 9.08 -3.57 -0.03
CA LEU A 31 8.30 -2.98 1.07
C LEU A 31 9.13 -2.92 2.36
N ASP A 32 9.90 -3.97 2.68
CA ASP A 32 10.83 -3.95 3.82
C ASP A 32 11.85 -2.80 3.66
N GLU A 33 12.43 -2.59 2.48
CA GLU A 33 13.37 -1.47 2.22
C GLU A 33 12.71 -0.09 2.32
N MET A 34 11.45 0.03 1.91
CA MET A 34 10.68 1.28 2.06
C MET A 34 10.37 1.55 3.54
N ASP A 35 9.96 0.52 4.30
CA ASP A 35 9.68 0.62 5.73
C ASP A 35 10.90 1.10 6.54
N HIS A 36 12.12 0.70 6.17
CA HIS A 36 13.35 1.21 6.82
C HIS A 36 13.56 2.72 6.61
N ARG A 37 12.96 3.29 5.56
CA ARG A 37 13.05 4.73 5.24
C ARG A 37 11.90 5.53 5.87
N ASP A 38 10.83 4.86 6.29
CA ASP A 38 9.65 5.45 6.94
C ASP A 38 9.91 5.72 8.44
N THR A 39 10.99 6.43 8.76
CA THR A 39 11.43 6.74 10.14
C THR A 39 10.45 7.56 10.99
N TRP A 40 9.42 8.09 10.36
CA TRP A 40 8.41 8.97 10.93
C TRP A 40 7.09 8.23 11.26
N ALA A 41 6.94 6.97 10.86
CA ALA A 41 5.72 6.20 11.08
C ALA A 41 5.50 5.86 12.57
N ILE A 42 4.26 5.97 13.03
CA ILE A 42 3.83 5.68 14.41
C ILE A 42 3.04 4.37 14.39
N ASP A 43 3.72 3.30 14.03
CA ASP A 43 3.11 2.11 13.44
C ASP A 43 3.17 0.87 14.36
N GLY A 44 4.00 0.93 15.42
CA GLY A 44 4.18 -0.15 16.39
C GLY A 44 3.35 -0.05 17.67
N ASP A 45 2.50 0.97 17.83
CA ASP A 45 1.67 1.12 19.02
C ASP A 45 0.45 0.18 18.98
N PRO A 46 0.27 -0.74 19.96
CA PRO A 46 -0.84 -1.69 19.94
C PRO A 46 -2.23 -1.03 19.97
N ALA A 47 -2.37 0.12 20.64
CA ALA A 47 -3.66 0.81 20.70
C ALA A 47 -4.03 1.40 19.33
N PHE A 48 -3.05 1.98 18.63
CA PHE A 48 -3.23 2.43 17.25
C PHE A 48 -3.58 1.28 16.29
N LEU A 49 -2.92 0.12 16.40
CA LEU A 49 -3.20 -1.05 15.56
C LEU A 49 -4.60 -1.64 15.80
N ASP A 50 -5.09 -1.63 17.04
CA ASP A 50 -6.46 -2.02 17.36
C ASP A 50 -7.48 -1.05 16.74
N LEU A 51 -7.23 0.26 16.83
CA LEU A 51 -8.09 1.27 16.18
C LEU A 51 -8.09 1.12 14.66
N LEU A 52 -6.94 0.87 14.05
CA LEU A 52 -6.82 0.63 12.62
C LEU A 52 -7.57 -0.64 12.17
N SER A 53 -7.49 -1.70 12.98
CA SER A 53 -8.24 -2.94 12.71
C SER A 53 -9.75 -2.70 12.77
N ARG A 54 -10.24 -1.93 13.75
CA ARG A 54 -11.65 -1.53 13.82
C ARG A 54 -12.07 -0.65 12.64
N LEU A 55 -11.23 0.26 12.19
CA LEU A 55 -11.49 1.08 10.99
C LEU A 55 -11.69 0.19 9.75
N VAL A 56 -10.85 -0.84 9.64
CA VAL A 56 -10.91 -1.83 8.58
C VAL A 56 -12.19 -2.69 8.67
N GLU A 57 -12.69 -3.00 9.86
CA GLU A 57 -13.99 -3.67 10.06
C GLU A 57 -15.19 -2.76 9.69
N LEU A 58 -15.11 -1.46 9.98
CA LEU A 58 -16.17 -0.49 9.67
C LEU A 58 -16.47 -0.36 8.17
N MET A 59 -15.57 -0.82 7.30
CA MET A 59 -15.78 -0.80 5.85
C MET A 59 -16.80 -1.80 5.34
N GLU A 60 -17.20 -2.77 6.16
CA GLU A 60 -18.30 -3.68 5.82
C GLU A 60 -19.65 -2.93 5.78
N ASN A 61 -19.69 -1.69 6.28
CA ASN A 61 -20.84 -0.82 6.16
C ASN A 61 -20.99 -0.30 4.71
N GLU A 62 -22.14 -0.55 4.11
CA GLU A 62 -22.46 -0.13 2.73
C GLU A 62 -22.30 1.37 2.47
N THR A 63 -22.43 2.20 3.51
CA THR A 63 -22.28 3.66 3.43
C THR A 63 -20.83 4.14 3.52
N PHE A 64 -19.86 3.25 3.76
CA PHE A 64 -18.46 3.62 3.94
C PHE A 64 -17.87 4.29 2.70
N ALA A 65 -18.04 3.71 1.51
CA ALA A 65 -17.54 4.30 0.26
C ALA A 65 -18.12 5.69 -0.04
N SER A 66 -19.41 5.94 0.21
CA SER A 66 -19.97 7.29 0.01
C SER A 66 -19.50 8.27 1.10
N SER A 67 -19.17 7.77 2.29
CA SER A 67 -18.58 8.57 3.36
C SER A 67 -17.15 8.99 3.03
N ILE A 68 -16.32 8.11 2.46
CA ILE A 68 -14.92 8.41 2.14
C ILE A 68 -14.76 9.40 0.99
N GLU A 69 -15.75 9.50 0.10
CA GLU A 69 -15.76 10.48 -1.00
C GLU A 69 -15.94 11.93 -0.51
N ARG A 70 -16.35 12.11 0.75
CA ARG A 70 -16.41 13.44 1.37
C ARG A 70 -14.98 13.91 1.66
N GLY A 71 -14.60 15.07 1.15
CA GLY A 71 -13.22 15.58 1.23
C GLY A 71 -12.62 15.58 2.64
N GLU A 72 -13.40 15.94 3.66
CA GLU A 72 -12.92 15.91 5.06
C GLU A 72 -12.55 14.49 5.52
N ASN A 73 -13.37 13.48 5.19
CA ASN A 73 -13.11 12.10 5.55
C ASN A 73 -11.94 11.52 4.74
N ALA A 74 -11.83 11.87 3.46
CA ALA A 74 -10.68 11.52 2.64
C ALA A 74 -9.38 12.07 3.23
N ALA A 75 -9.38 13.35 3.64
CA ALA A 75 -8.22 14.00 4.26
C ALA A 75 -7.81 13.30 5.55
N ARG A 76 -8.76 13.04 6.46
CA ARG A 76 -8.50 12.30 7.71
C ARG A 76 -8.01 10.88 7.46
N MET A 77 -8.53 10.20 6.43
CA MET A 77 -8.05 8.88 6.04
C MET A 77 -6.61 8.95 5.54
N ALA A 78 -6.26 9.91 4.69
CA ALA A 78 -4.89 10.10 4.22
C ALA A 78 -3.93 10.41 5.37
N GLU A 79 -4.36 11.18 6.37
CA GLU A 79 -3.58 11.46 7.58
C GLU A 79 -3.33 10.18 8.39
N VAL A 80 -4.35 9.36 8.66
CA VAL A 80 -4.17 8.07 9.35
C VAL A 80 -3.24 7.16 8.56
N LEU A 81 -3.44 7.06 7.24
CA LEU A 81 -2.62 6.26 6.36
C LEU A 81 -1.20 6.81 6.23
N ALA A 82 -0.98 8.11 6.44
CA ALA A 82 0.36 8.68 6.54
C ALA A 82 1.08 7.95 7.66
N LEU A 83 0.56 7.93 8.88
CA LEU A 83 1.27 7.41 10.07
C LEU A 83 1.71 5.93 10.02
N LEU A 84 1.37 5.19 8.96
CA LEU A 84 1.76 3.80 8.73
C LEU A 84 3.06 3.69 7.94
N ARG A 85 3.85 2.66 8.24
CA ARG A 85 4.89 2.20 7.33
C ARG A 85 4.28 1.71 6.01
N THR A 86 5.04 1.82 4.93
CA THR A 86 4.58 1.53 3.57
C THR A 86 3.97 0.13 3.44
N SER A 87 4.57 -0.90 4.03
CA SER A 87 4.07 -2.28 3.96
C SER A 87 2.66 -2.43 4.54
N ARG A 88 2.39 -1.77 5.66
CA ARG A 88 1.08 -1.76 6.34
C ARG A 88 0.10 -0.84 5.65
N PHE A 89 0.53 0.33 5.20
CA PHE A 89 -0.24 1.21 4.32
C PHE A 89 -0.80 0.43 3.12
N MET A 90 0.06 -0.29 2.40
CA MET A 90 -0.36 -1.11 1.26
C MET A 90 -1.30 -2.23 1.71
N ARG A 91 -1.06 -2.84 2.90
CA ARG A 91 -1.90 -3.93 3.42
C ARG A 91 -3.31 -3.44 3.72
N VAL A 92 -3.43 -2.26 4.32
CA VAL A 92 -4.70 -1.62 4.63
C VAL A 92 -5.45 -1.31 3.34
N LEU A 93 -4.81 -0.71 2.34
CA LEU A 93 -5.45 -0.46 1.04
C LEU A 93 -5.93 -1.75 0.35
N GLU A 94 -5.15 -2.82 0.46
CA GLU A 94 -5.55 -4.13 -0.06
C GLU A 94 -6.79 -4.68 0.66
N MET A 95 -6.85 -4.56 2.00
CA MET A 95 -8.01 -4.95 2.79
C MET A 95 -9.24 -4.08 2.48
N PHE A 96 -9.02 -2.80 2.17
CA PHE A 96 -10.04 -1.86 1.71
C PHE A 96 -10.67 -2.35 0.43
N ASP A 97 -9.86 -2.60 -0.58
CA ASP A 97 -10.35 -3.02 -1.88
C ASP A 97 -10.97 -4.44 -1.86
N LYS A 98 -10.46 -5.35 -1.02
CA LYS A 98 -11.05 -6.67 -0.83
C LYS A 98 -12.45 -6.64 -0.22
N ARG A 99 -12.67 -5.79 0.79
CA ARG A 99 -13.98 -5.69 1.46
C ARG A 99 -14.98 -4.87 0.63
N GLN A 100 -14.51 -3.81 -0.01
CA GLN A 100 -15.33 -2.94 -0.83
C GLN A 100 -14.61 -2.59 -2.14
N PRO A 101 -14.79 -3.42 -3.19
CA PRO A 101 -14.08 -3.23 -4.46
C PRO A 101 -14.23 -1.82 -5.04
N GLY A 102 -13.10 -1.20 -5.38
CA GLY A 102 -13.03 0.14 -5.96
C GLY A 102 -13.02 1.28 -4.94
N VAL A 103 -13.08 1.00 -3.63
CA VAL A 103 -13.05 2.05 -2.59
C VAL A 103 -11.72 2.81 -2.57
N VAL A 104 -10.61 2.13 -2.85
CA VAL A 104 -9.29 2.78 -2.93
C VAL A 104 -9.24 3.77 -4.09
N ASN A 105 -9.84 3.43 -5.23
CA ASN A 105 -9.94 4.35 -6.37
C ASN A 105 -10.83 5.56 -6.05
N ARG A 106 -11.93 5.37 -5.31
CA ARG A 106 -12.77 6.49 -4.83
C ARG A 106 -12.01 7.41 -3.89
N LEU A 107 -11.24 6.84 -2.96
CA LEU A 107 -10.35 7.60 -2.07
C LEU A 107 -9.33 8.41 -2.89
N VAL A 108 -8.65 7.79 -3.86
CA VAL A 108 -7.73 8.46 -4.78
C VAL A 108 -8.39 9.66 -5.48
N LEU A 109 -9.61 9.51 -5.98
CA LEU A 109 -10.34 10.60 -6.65
C LEU A 109 -10.76 11.71 -5.67
N ALA A 110 -11.09 11.35 -4.43
CA ALA A 110 -11.43 12.32 -3.39
C ALA A 110 -10.20 13.13 -2.94
N LEU A 111 -9.06 12.46 -2.78
CA LEU A 111 -7.78 13.09 -2.42
C LEU A 111 -7.31 14.09 -3.47
N ALA A 112 -7.56 13.83 -4.76
CA ALA A 112 -7.17 14.70 -5.87
C ALA A 112 -7.91 16.06 -5.85
N ARG A 113 -8.98 16.18 -5.06
CA ARG A 113 -9.79 17.40 -4.92
C ARG A 113 -9.46 18.19 -3.66
N LEU A 114 -8.53 17.71 -2.83
CA LEU A 114 -8.12 18.39 -1.61
C LEU A 114 -7.19 19.57 -1.92
N GLY A 115 -7.19 20.54 -1.01
CA GLY A 115 -6.24 21.64 -0.98
C GLY A 115 -5.85 21.96 0.46
N GLY A 116 -4.89 22.88 0.65
CA GLY A 116 -4.41 23.25 1.98
C GLY A 116 -3.66 22.10 2.67
N GLU A 117 -3.82 21.92 3.98
CA GLU A 117 -3.10 20.88 4.73
C GLU A 117 -3.42 19.45 4.25
N GLY A 118 -4.65 19.21 3.76
CA GLY A 118 -5.03 17.92 3.20
C GLY A 118 -4.24 17.53 1.95
N GLU A 119 -3.68 18.51 1.23
CA GLU A 119 -2.83 18.29 0.05
C GLU A 119 -1.49 17.63 0.41
N LEU A 120 -0.95 17.91 1.61
CA LEU A 120 0.30 17.32 2.06
C LEU A 120 0.17 15.80 2.25
N PHE A 121 -0.87 15.36 2.96
CA PHE A 121 -1.11 13.94 3.19
C PHE A 121 -1.55 13.21 1.91
N ALA A 122 -2.31 13.89 1.04
CA ALA A 122 -2.65 13.35 -0.28
C ALA A 122 -1.40 13.15 -1.14
N SER A 123 -0.48 14.13 -1.17
CA SER A 123 0.79 14.03 -1.88
C SER A 123 1.61 12.82 -1.42
N LEU A 124 1.77 12.65 -0.11
CA LEU A 124 2.48 11.52 0.47
C LEU A 124 1.82 10.16 0.18
N PHE A 125 0.48 10.13 0.17
CA PHE A 125 -0.27 8.95 -0.27
C PHE A 125 0.07 8.57 -1.71
N TYR A 126 0.05 9.53 -2.64
CA TYR A 126 0.37 9.28 -4.04
C TYR A 126 1.83 8.90 -4.26
N GLU A 127 2.76 9.58 -3.59
CA GLU A 127 4.19 9.29 -3.71
C GLU A 127 4.51 7.85 -3.31
N ARG A 128 3.93 7.36 -2.21
CA ARG A 128 4.12 5.97 -1.77
C ARG A 128 3.58 4.96 -2.78
N LEU A 129 2.36 5.16 -3.28
CA LEU A 129 1.80 4.29 -4.32
C LEU A 129 2.65 4.28 -5.59
N LEU A 130 3.08 5.47 -6.03
CA LEU A 130 3.85 5.63 -7.26
C LEU A 130 5.25 5.02 -7.12
N ASN A 131 5.88 5.13 -5.96
CA ASN A 131 7.18 4.53 -5.70
C ASN A 131 7.12 3.00 -5.74
N VAL A 132 6.11 2.38 -5.11
CA VAL A 132 5.90 0.93 -5.20
C VAL A 132 5.70 0.51 -6.67
N HIS A 133 4.80 1.20 -7.38
CA HIS A 133 4.51 0.88 -8.77
C HIS A 133 5.73 1.04 -9.69
N ARG A 134 6.49 2.13 -9.55
CA ARG A 134 7.71 2.39 -10.33
C ARG A 134 8.78 1.35 -10.05
N ALA A 135 9.00 0.98 -8.79
CA ALA A 135 10.01 -0.01 -8.42
C ALA A 135 9.68 -1.40 -9.02
N GLU A 136 8.42 -1.83 -8.96
CA GLU A 136 7.97 -3.07 -9.60
C GLU A 136 8.15 -3.03 -11.12
N LEU A 137 7.75 -1.93 -11.77
CA LEU A 137 7.94 -1.77 -13.22
C LEU A 137 9.42 -1.78 -13.61
N LEU A 138 10.27 -1.07 -12.87
CA LEU A 138 11.72 -1.07 -13.12
C LEU A 138 12.31 -2.47 -12.96
N GLY A 139 11.90 -3.21 -11.94
CA GLY A 139 12.31 -4.61 -11.74
C GLY A 139 11.91 -5.52 -12.91
N GLN A 140 10.75 -5.29 -13.51
CA GLN A 140 10.31 -6.02 -14.70
C GLN A 140 11.06 -5.60 -15.96
N VAL A 141 11.15 -4.30 -16.23
CA VAL A 141 11.78 -3.73 -17.44
C VAL A 141 13.27 -4.05 -17.50
N PHE A 142 13.98 -3.90 -16.37
CA PHE A 142 15.42 -4.15 -16.24
C PHE A 142 15.73 -5.52 -15.63
N SER A 143 14.83 -6.49 -15.79
CA SER A 143 15.08 -7.87 -15.34
C SER A 143 16.29 -8.48 -16.06
N VAL A 144 17.02 -9.35 -15.34
CA VAL A 144 18.21 -10.03 -15.86
C VAL A 144 17.89 -10.77 -17.16
N SER A 145 16.76 -11.48 -17.22
CA SER A 145 16.34 -12.22 -18.42
C SER A 145 16.11 -11.32 -19.63
N ARG A 146 15.56 -10.11 -19.43
CA ARG A 146 15.43 -9.12 -20.51
C ARG A 146 16.80 -8.58 -20.93
N GLY A 147 17.67 -8.29 -19.98
CA GLY A 147 19.04 -7.86 -20.25
C GLY A 147 19.82 -8.88 -21.08
N GLU A 148 19.76 -10.15 -20.69
CA GLU A 148 20.40 -11.27 -21.40
C GLU A 148 19.84 -11.42 -22.81
N ARG A 149 18.52 -11.35 -22.98
CA ARG A 149 17.88 -11.45 -24.29
C ARG A 149 18.29 -10.30 -25.22
N ILE A 150 18.30 -9.07 -24.73
CA ILE A 150 18.77 -7.92 -25.50
C ILE A 150 20.25 -8.11 -25.91
N ALA A 151 21.10 -8.61 -25.01
CA ALA A 151 22.50 -8.86 -25.33
C ALA A 151 22.68 -9.92 -26.42
N GLN A 152 21.89 -11.01 -26.38
CA GLN A 152 21.88 -12.05 -27.41
C GLN A 152 21.42 -11.52 -28.77
N ASP A 153 20.32 -10.77 -28.79
CA ASP A 153 19.77 -10.20 -30.03
C ASP A 153 20.78 -9.24 -30.68
N VAL A 154 21.48 -8.43 -29.89
CA VAL A 154 22.54 -7.52 -30.38
C VAL A 154 23.74 -8.28 -30.95
N GLN A 155 24.13 -9.42 -30.37
CA GLN A 155 25.20 -10.26 -30.92
C GLN A 155 24.80 -10.87 -32.26
N MET A 156 23.57 -11.41 -32.36
CA MET A 156 23.06 -11.99 -33.59
C MET A 156 23.06 -10.99 -34.75
N VAL A 157 22.65 -9.74 -34.50
CA VAL A 157 22.68 -8.68 -35.52
C VAL A 157 24.11 -8.40 -36.01
N LYS A 158 25.10 -8.44 -35.12
CA LYS A 158 26.51 -8.24 -35.49
C LYS A 158 27.08 -9.38 -36.33
N GLU A 159 26.60 -10.60 -36.17
CA GLU A 159 27.06 -11.77 -36.94
C GLU A 159 26.41 -11.84 -38.34
N ILE A 160 25.27 -11.19 -38.53
CA ILE A 160 24.54 -11.12 -39.81
C ILE A 160 25.06 -9.99 -40.71
N MET A 161 25.65 -8.94 -40.12
CA MET A 161 26.26 -7.80 -40.82
C MET A 161 27.72 -8.07 -41.21
#